data_AF-A0A3Q9BN18-F1
#
_entry.id   AF-A0A3Q9BN18-F1
#
_cell.length_a   1.000
_cell.length_b   1.000
_cell.length_c   1.000
_cell.angle_alpha   90.00
_cell.angle_beta   90.00
_cell.angle_gamma   90.00
#
_symmetry.space_group_name_H-M   'P 1'
#
loop_
_entity.id
_entity.type
_entity.pdbx_description
1 polymer ?
#
loop_
_entity_poly.entity_id
_entity_poly.type
_entity_poly.pdbx_seq_one_letter_code
_entity_poly.pdbx_strand_id
1 'polypeptide(L)'
;MNKYWMPTLFLISIIASFLYKKYITKRYLFLLMKHKKNQEEKEYMDLLDSLPMKLYFSSITLMVLKIKYYVDTNEFRHVKEISEQWMASNEKNKGLTQVLLPVYAYYVNYGYKNDAINVYNFLMNRIDEEEDGKLYAELNDLKAIYIDHDKKYISILEEKIKKARSTSEMAVLNFRLAKLYEFIGEIGEARKLIRRLKDLGISEEETKVLDSLLQK
;
A
#
# COMPACT_ATOMS: atom_id res chain seq x y z
N MET A 1 15.22 54.60 1.90
CA MET A 1 14.66 53.25 2.15
C MET A 1 15.47 52.23 1.36
N ASN A 2 16.16 51.30 2.03
CA ASN A 2 17.02 50.32 1.38
C ASN A 2 16.19 49.39 0.48
N LYS A 3 16.46 49.39 -0.83
CA LYS A 3 15.75 48.62 -1.87
C LYS A 3 15.75 47.09 -1.65
N TYR A 4 16.51 46.60 -0.67
CA TYR A 4 16.70 45.17 -0.39
C TYR A 4 15.84 44.61 0.75
N TRP A 5 15.14 45.45 1.53
CA TRP A 5 14.29 44.99 2.65
C TRP A 5 13.04 44.23 2.18
N MET A 6 12.39 44.72 1.13
CA MET A 6 11.18 44.07 0.61
C MET A 6 11.48 42.66 0.07
N PRO A 7 12.49 42.47 -0.81
CA PRO A 7 12.85 41.15 -1.30
C PRO A 7 13.31 40.17 -0.21
N THR A 8 14.05 40.64 0.80
CA THR A 8 14.50 39.79 1.91
C THR A 8 13.35 39.37 2.83
N LEU A 9 12.41 40.27 3.15
CA LEU A 9 11.20 39.92 3.89
C LEU A 9 10.32 38.93 3.12
N PHE A 10 10.19 39.10 1.80
CA PHE A 10 9.51 38.12 0.94
C PHE A 10 10.20 36.75 1.01
N LEU A 11 11.53 36.69 0.90
CA LEU A 11 12.27 35.43 0.99
C LEU A 11 12.09 34.74 2.35
N ILE A 12 12.16 35.51 3.44
CA ILE A 12 11.92 35.01 4.81
C ILE A 12 10.49 34.48 4.94
N SER A 13 9.49 35.18 4.38
CA SER A 13 8.10 34.73 4.44
C SER A 13 7.86 33.43 3.66
N ILE A 14 8.53 33.25 2.51
CA ILE A 14 8.45 32.02 1.72
C ILE A 14 9.08 30.86 2.50
N ILE A 15 10.27 31.07 3.08
CA ILE A 15 10.96 30.04 3.87
C ILE A 15 10.15 29.70 5.12
N ALA A 16 9.63 30.69 5.84
CA ALA A 16 8.79 30.49 7.01
C ALA A 16 7.51 29.72 6.66
N SER A 17 6.85 30.06 5.55
CA SER A 17 5.67 29.35 5.05
C SER A 17 5.98 27.88 4.73
N PHE A 18 7.12 27.61 4.09
CA PHE A 18 7.55 26.25 3.80
C PHE A 18 7.84 25.44 5.07
N LEU A 19 8.58 26.01 6.02
CA LEU A 19 8.87 25.37 7.31
C LEU A 19 7.58 25.12 8.11
N TYR A 20 6.66 26.08 8.11
CA TYR A 20 5.38 25.98 8.80
C TYR A 20 4.49 24.88 8.21
N LYS A 21 4.38 24.82 6.87
CA LYS A 21 3.68 23.73 6.18
C LYS A 21 4.26 22.38 6.57
N LYS A 22 5.59 22.23 6.51
CA LYS A 22 6.27 20.97 6.88
C LYS A 22 5.98 20.56 8.32
N TYR A 23 6.01 21.52 9.25
CA TYR A 23 5.71 21.28 10.66
C TYR A 23 4.26 20.84 10.87
N ILE A 24 3.29 21.55 10.28
CA ILE A 24 1.87 21.21 10.38
C ILE A 24 1.61 19.82 9.79
N THR A 25 2.08 19.55 8.57
CA THR A 25 1.93 18.23 7.94
C THR A 25 2.41 17.11 8.86
N LYS A 26 3.60 17.27 9.46
CA LYS A 26 4.15 16.28 10.41
C LYS A 26 3.26 16.11 11.65
N ARG A 27 2.76 17.21 12.21
CA ARG A 27 1.89 17.19 13.39
C ARG A 27 0.58 16.45 13.12
N TYR A 28 -0.08 16.72 11.99
CA TYR A 28 -1.34 16.07 11.66
C TYR A 28 -1.16 14.60 11.30
N LEU A 29 -0.10 14.23 10.58
CA LEU A 29 0.24 12.84 10.33
C LEU A 29 0.48 12.07 11.65
N PHE A 30 1.15 12.70 12.62
CA PHE A 30 1.34 12.11 13.95
C PHE A 30 0.01 11.89 14.68
N LEU A 31 -0.91 12.85 14.64
CA LEU A 31 -2.24 12.70 15.24
C LEU A 31 -3.04 11.59 14.56
N LEU A 32 -3.04 11.52 13.23
CA LEU A 32 -3.66 10.42 12.49
C LEU A 32 -3.09 9.07 12.90
N MET A 33 -1.77 8.94 13.01
CA MET A 33 -1.14 7.70 13.48
C MET A 33 -1.56 7.34 14.91
N LYS A 34 -1.71 8.34 15.79
CA LYS A 34 -2.18 8.13 17.16
C LYS A 34 -3.62 7.60 17.18
N HIS A 35 -4.55 8.27 16.50
CA HIS A 35 -5.94 7.84 16.43
C HIS A 35 -6.09 6.46 15.78
N LYS A 36 -5.32 6.18 14.72
CA LYS A 36 -5.26 4.85 14.09
C LYS A 36 -4.78 3.78 15.06
N LYS A 37 -3.71 4.03 15.80
CA LYS A 37 -3.17 3.08 16.79
C LYS A 37 -4.19 2.76 17.90
N ASN A 38 -4.98 3.75 18.28
CA ASN A 38 -6.03 3.60 19.30
C ASN A 38 -7.36 3.07 18.75
N GLN A 39 -7.46 2.82 17.43
CA GLN A 39 -8.71 2.44 16.75
C GLN A 39 -9.86 3.45 16.95
N GLU A 40 -9.51 4.73 17.10
CA GLU A 40 -10.44 5.86 17.24
C GLU A 40 -10.90 6.31 15.84
N GLU A 41 -11.80 5.54 15.21
CA GLU A 41 -12.25 5.75 13.82
C GLU A 41 -12.86 7.14 13.62
N LYS A 42 -13.80 7.53 14.49
CA LYS A 42 -14.51 8.79 14.37
C LYS A 42 -13.54 9.97 14.43
N GLU A 43 -12.65 9.97 15.41
CA GLU A 43 -11.63 11.00 15.60
C GLU A 43 -10.65 11.04 14.43
N TYR A 44 -10.31 9.88 13.85
CA TYR A 44 -9.48 9.79 12.66
C TYR A 44 -10.16 10.42 11.43
N MET A 45 -11.43 10.10 11.20
CA MET A 45 -12.20 10.62 10.06
C MET A 45 -12.51 12.11 10.23
N ASP A 46 -12.91 12.55 11.42
CA ASP A 46 -13.11 13.97 11.75
C ASP A 46 -11.83 14.79 11.53
N LEU A 47 -10.67 14.22 11.90
CA LEU A 47 -9.39 14.84 11.67
C LEU A 47 -9.08 14.93 10.16
N LEU A 48 -9.28 13.85 9.40
CA LEU A 48 -9.10 13.86 7.94
C LEU A 48 -9.99 14.89 7.24
N ASP A 49 -11.22 15.08 7.73
CA ASP A 49 -12.19 16.01 7.16
C ASP A 49 -12.01 17.46 7.61
N SER A 50 -11.09 17.70 8.56
CA SER A 50 -10.82 19.04 9.08
C SER A 50 -10.25 20.00 8.01
N LEU A 51 -10.56 21.30 8.17
CA LEU A 51 -10.07 22.34 7.27
C LEU A 51 -8.54 22.35 7.12
N PRO A 52 -7.73 22.20 8.19
CA PRO A 52 -6.28 22.13 8.05
C PRO A 52 -5.83 20.97 7.16
N MET A 53 -6.44 19.79 7.27
CA MET A 53 -6.11 18.66 6.40
C MET A 53 -6.40 18.97 4.93
N LYS A 54 -7.55 19.56 4.64
CA LYS A 54 -7.96 19.96 3.28
C LYS A 54 -7.08 21.08 2.69
N LEU A 55 -6.47 21.93 3.53
CA LEU A 55 -5.57 22.99 3.09
C LEU A 55 -4.14 22.51 2.82
N TYR A 56 -3.63 21.57 3.63
CA TYR A 56 -2.22 21.18 3.58
C TYR A 56 -1.95 19.89 2.81
N PHE A 57 -2.97 19.08 2.54
CA PHE A 57 -2.86 17.81 1.81
C PHE A 57 -3.69 17.83 0.53
N SER A 58 -3.22 17.08 -0.48
CA SER A 58 -3.99 16.90 -1.71
C SER A 58 -5.20 15.98 -1.47
N SER A 59 -6.24 16.12 -2.29
CA SER A 59 -7.41 15.22 -2.25
C SER A 59 -7.02 13.74 -2.38
N ILE A 60 -6.08 13.43 -3.27
CA ILE A 60 -5.53 12.07 -3.46
C ILE A 60 -4.87 11.59 -2.17
N THR A 61 -4.07 12.43 -1.51
CA THR A 61 -3.43 12.06 -0.24
C THR A 61 -4.47 11.77 0.85
N LEU A 62 -5.53 12.56 0.94
CA LEU A 62 -6.62 12.33 1.88
C LEU A 62 -7.37 11.01 1.58
N MET A 63 -7.61 10.72 0.29
CA MET A 63 -8.18 9.43 -0.14
C MET A 63 -7.29 8.26 0.27
N VAL A 64 -5.98 8.34 0.01
CA VAL A 64 -5.00 7.32 0.41
C VAL A 64 -4.99 7.11 1.92
N LEU A 65 -4.99 8.19 2.71
CA LEU A 65 -5.02 8.07 4.17
C LEU A 65 -6.31 7.41 4.67
N LYS A 66 -7.46 7.79 4.11
CA LYS A 66 -8.76 7.21 4.44
C LYS A 66 -8.81 5.71 4.15
N ILE A 67 -8.47 5.29 2.92
CA ILE A 67 -8.52 3.86 2.57
C ILE A 67 -7.48 3.06 3.34
N LYS A 68 -6.31 3.64 3.60
CA LYS A 68 -5.25 2.99 4.37
C LYS A 68 -5.68 2.73 5.81
N TYR A 69 -6.46 3.62 6.43
CA TYR A 69 -7.04 3.34 7.74
C TYR A 69 -7.82 2.03 7.72
N TYR A 70 -8.81 1.90 6.82
CA TYR A 70 -9.66 0.71 6.75
C TYR A 70 -8.91 -0.55 6.31
N VAL A 71 -7.91 -0.43 5.43
CA VAL A 71 -7.03 -1.54 5.06
C VAL A 71 -6.21 -2.01 6.26
N ASP A 72 -5.62 -1.08 7.01
CA ASP A 72 -4.77 -1.39 8.18
C ASP A 72 -5.61 -1.94 9.35
N THR A 73 -6.87 -1.52 9.50
CA THR A 73 -7.81 -2.03 10.53
C THR A 73 -8.65 -3.23 10.06
N ASN A 74 -8.43 -3.71 8.84
CA ASN A 74 -9.13 -4.85 8.23
C ASN A 74 -10.66 -4.69 8.13
N GLU A 75 -11.14 -3.48 7.85
CA GLU A 75 -12.56 -3.14 7.70
C GLU A 75 -13.05 -3.40 6.26
N PHE A 76 -13.21 -4.68 5.89
CA PHE A 76 -13.55 -5.12 4.52
C PHE A 76 -14.70 -4.35 3.88
N ARG A 77 -15.80 -4.14 4.62
CA ARG A 77 -17.00 -3.48 4.11
C ARG A 77 -16.70 -2.06 3.65
N HIS A 78 -15.98 -1.28 4.46
CA HIS A 78 -15.59 0.08 4.12
C HIS A 78 -14.59 0.12 2.96
N VAL A 79 -13.63 -0.81 2.92
CA VAL A 79 -12.68 -0.92 1.78
C VAL A 79 -13.44 -1.18 0.47
N LYS A 80 -14.44 -2.07 0.50
CA LYS A 80 -15.29 -2.39 -0.64
C LYS A 80 -16.14 -1.22 -1.10
N GLU A 81 -16.93 -0.64 -0.21
CA GLU A 81 -17.83 0.46 -0.56
C GLU A 81 -17.06 1.64 -1.17
N ILE A 82 -15.92 2.00 -0.58
CA ILE A 82 -15.08 3.12 -1.05
C ILE A 82 -14.44 2.80 -2.41
N SER A 83 -13.86 1.61 -2.57
CA SER A 83 -13.17 1.26 -3.81
C SER A 83 -14.14 1.14 -4.99
N GLU A 84 -15.33 0.57 -4.77
CA GLU A 84 -16.39 0.52 -5.79
C GLU A 84 -16.87 1.92 -6.18
N GLN A 85 -17.09 2.80 -5.20
CA GLN A 85 -17.47 4.20 -5.47
C GLN A 85 -16.41 4.91 -6.33
N TRP A 86 -15.13 4.71 -6.04
CA TRP A 86 -14.06 5.33 -6.81
C TRP A 86 -13.88 4.72 -8.20
N MET A 87 -13.99 3.40 -8.35
CA MET A 87 -13.95 2.76 -9.65
C MET A 87 -15.15 3.14 -10.53
N ALA A 88 -16.32 3.38 -9.92
CA ALA A 88 -17.51 3.88 -10.62
C ALA A 88 -17.39 5.37 -10.99
N SER A 89 -16.53 6.13 -10.31
CA SER A 89 -16.28 7.52 -10.68
C SER A 89 -15.56 7.60 -12.02
N ASN A 90 -16.11 8.38 -12.95
CA ASN A 90 -15.53 8.55 -14.29
C ASN A 90 -14.31 9.48 -14.29
N GLU A 91 -13.69 9.72 -13.13
CA GLU A 91 -12.51 10.55 -13.01
C GLU A 91 -11.31 9.85 -13.67
N LYS A 92 -10.80 10.45 -14.74
CA LYS A 92 -9.50 10.09 -15.34
C LYS A 92 -8.37 10.65 -14.48
N ASN A 93 -8.29 10.20 -13.23
CA ASN A 93 -7.27 10.64 -12.29
C ASN A 93 -6.14 9.61 -12.23
N LYS A 94 -4.92 9.93 -12.70
CA LYS A 94 -3.74 9.06 -12.54
C LYS A 94 -3.47 8.74 -11.06
N GLY A 95 -3.89 9.59 -10.12
CA GLY A 95 -3.82 9.34 -8.69
C GLY A 95 -4.72 8.21 -8.19
N LEU A 96 -5.80 7.88 -8.91
CA LEU A 96 -6.71 6.80 -8.51
C LEU A 96 -6.02 5.43 -8.60
N THR A 97 -5.17 5.22 -9.61
CA THR A 97 -4.33 4.02 -9.73
C THR A 97 -3.49 3.82 -8.47
N GLN A 98 -2.86 4.88 -7.96
CA GLN A 98 -2.03 4.82 -6.75
C GLN A 98 -2.86 4.47 -5.50
N VAL A 99 -4.10 4.95 -5.43
CA VAL A 99 -5.00 4.71 -4.30
C VAL A 99 -5.53 3.28 -4.28
N LEU A 100 -5.75 2.67 -5.46
CA LEU A 100 -6.30 1.32 -5.59
C LEU A 100 -5.24 0.21 -5.45
N LEU A 101 -3.94 0.51 -5.52
CA LEU A 101 -2.90 -0.51 -5.30
C LEU A 101 -2.92 -1.13 -3.89
N PRO A 102 -2.99 -0.36 -2.79
CA PRO A 102 -3.19 -0.92 -1.45
C PRO A 102 -4.47 -1.75 -1.32
N VAL A 103 -5.55 -1.35 -2.03
CA VAL A 103 -6.82 -2.07 -2.04
C VAL A 103 -6.68 -3.43 -2.73
N TYR A 104 -6.01 -3.46 -3.89
CA TYR A 104 -5.72 -4.69 -4.59
C TYR A 104 -4.91 -5.66 -3.72
N ALA A 105 -3.83 -5.16 -3.11
CA ALA A 105 -3.00 -5.95 -2.20
C ALA A 105 -3.80 -6.48 -0.99
N TYR A 106 -4.71 -5.66 -0.44
CA TYR A 106 -5.62 -6.07 0.62
C TYR A 106 -6.51 -7.23 0.18
N TYR A 107 -7.22 -7.11 -0.95
CA TYR A 107 -8.10 -8.18 -1.43
C TYR A 107 -7.36 -9.47 -1.73
N VAL A 108 -6.18 -9.36 -2.33
CA VAL A 108 -5.27 -10.49 -2.59
C VAL A 108 -4.86 -11.18 -1.29
N ASN A 109 -4.42 -10.44 -0.27
CA ASN A 109 -3.91 -11.02 0.97
C ASN A 109 -4.98 -11.70 1.83
N TYR A 110 -6.21 -11.19 1.79
CA TYR A 110 -7.34 -11.73 2.57
C TYR A 110 -8.24 -12.70 1.79
N GLY A 111 -7.89 -13.03 0.53
CA GLY A 111 -8.61 -14.03 -0.25
C GLY A 111 -9.93 -13.54 -0.87
N TYR A 112 -10.14 -12.23 -0.96
CA TYR A 112 -11.31 -11.63 -1.60
C TYR A 112 -11.15 -11.62 -3.13
N LYS A 113 -11.13 -12.81 -3.73
CA LYS A 113 -10.72 -13.05 -5.13
C LYS A 113 -11.50 -12.22 -6.15
N ASN A 114 -12.83 -12.17 -6.05
CA ASN A 114 -13.64 -11.44 -7.04
C ASN A 114 -13.38 -9.93 -6.98
N ASP A 115 -13.27 -9.37 -5.77
CA ASP A 115 -12.97 -7.96 -5.59
C ASP A 115 -11.54 -7.63 -6.07
N ALA A 116 -10.57 -8.51 -5.83
CA ALA A 116 -9.21 -8.40 -6.37
C ALA A 116 -9.18 -8.38 -7.91
N ILE A 117 -9.94 -9.27 -8.56
CA ILE A 117 -10.05 -9.32 -10.03
C ILE A 117 -10.66 -8.03 -10.58
N ASN A 118 -11.70 -7.50 -9.94
CA ASN A 118 -12.33 -6.25 -10.36
C ASN A 118 -11.35 -5.08 -10.32
N VAL A 119 -10.61 -4.94 -9.21
CA VAL A 119 -9.59 -3.89 -9.06
C VAL A 119 -8.44 -4.10 -10.05
N TYR A 120 -7.98 -5.33 -10.24
CA TYR A 120 -6.94 -5.67 -11.23
C TYR A 120 -7.36 -5.22 -12.63
N ASN A 121 -8.55 -5.62 -13.10
CA ASN A 121 -9.05 -5.26 -14.42
C ASN A 121 -9.16 -3.73 -14.58
N PHE A 122 -9.63 -3.03 -13.54
CA PHE A 122 -9.69 -1.57 -13.56
C PHE A 122 -8.31 -0.93 -13.69
N LEU A 123 -7.32 -1.42 -12.93
CA LEU A 123 -5.94 -0.93 -12.97
C LEU A 123 -5.30 -1.20 -14.34
N MET A 124 -5.40 -2.43 -14.86
CA MET A 124 -4.81 -2.82 -16.14
C MET A 124 -5.35 -2.01 -17.31
N ASN A 125 -6.62 -1.61 -17.28
CA ASN A 125 -7.22 -0.75 -18.31
C ASN A 125 -6.73 0.71 -18.28
N ARG A 126 -5.97 1.12 -17.27
CA ARG A 126 -5.53 2.51 -17.05
C ARG A 126 -4.02 2.69 -16.99
N ILE A 127 -3.28 1.59 -16.94
CA ILE A 127 -1.82 1.56 -16.90
C ILE A 127 -1.34 1.30 -18.32
N ASP A 128 -0.39 2.10 -18.78
CA ASP A 128 0.26 1.87 -20.06
C ASP A 128 1.46 0.94 -19.88
N GLU A 129 1.55 -0.15 -20.62
CA GLU A 129 2.62 -1.14 -20.44
C GLU A 129 4.02 -0.56 -20.77
N GLU A 130 4.10 0.37 -21.73
CA GLU A 130 5.37 1.00 -22.12
C GLU A 130 5.79 2.07 -21.10
N GLU A 131 4.87 2.90 -20.61
CA GLU A 131 5.17 3.95 -19.63
C GLU A 131 5.35 3.38 -18.20
N ASP A 132 4.52 2.41 -17.81
CA ASP A 132 4.38 1.91 -16.44
C ASP A 132 4.80 0.43 -16.29
N GLY A 133 5.67 -0.08 -17.16
CA GLY A 133 5.98 -1.51 -17.28
C GLY A 133 6.37 -2.23 -15.98
N LYS A 134 6.99 -1.53 -15.01
CA LYS A 134 7.26 -2.10 -13.67
C LYS A 134 5.99 -2.41 -12.89
N LEU A 135 5.03 -1.47 -12.89
CA LEU A 135 3.77 -1.64 -12.19
C LEU A 135 2.90 -2.70 -12.88
N TYR A 136 2.89 -2.68 -14.21
CA TYR A 136 2.23 -3.69 -15.03
C TYR A 136 2.74 -5.11 -14.71
N ALA A 137 4.06 -5.29 -14.68
CA ALA A 137 4.69 -6.56 -14.31
C ALA A 137 4.31 -6.98 -12.88
N GLU A 138 4.38 -6.06 -11.92
CA GLU A 138 4.03 -6.32 -10.52
C GLU A 138 2.56 -6.76 -10.34
N LEU A 139 1.61 -6.16 -11.06
CA LEU A 139 0.20 -6.58 -11.01
C LEU A 139 0.00 -7.99 -11.56
N ASN A 140 0.69 -8.32 -12.66
CA ASN A 140 0.65 -9.66 -13.26
C ASN A 140 1.29 -10.72 -12.37
N ASP A 141 2.44 -10.40 -11.75
CA ASP A 141 3.08 -11.21 -10.71
C ASP A 141 2.08 -11.55 -9.60
N LEU A 142 1.45 -10.53 -9.01
CA LEU A 142 0.50 -10.72 -7.91
C LEU A 142 -0.73 -11.53 -8.33
N LYS A 143 -1.25 -11.31 -9.55
CA LYS A 143 -2.37 -12.10 -10.06
C LYS A 143 -1.98 -13.57 -10.24
N ALA A 144 -0.84 -13.85 -10.85
CA ALA A 144 -0.35 -15.20 -11.07
C ALA A 144 -0.20 -15.96 -9.74
N ILE A 145 0.30 -15.29 -8.71
CA ILE A 145 0.59 -15.89 -7.40
C ILE A 145 -0.68 -16.10 -6.57
N TYR A 146 -1.50 -15.06 -6.42
CA TYR A 146 -2.56 -15.02 -5.41
C TYR A 146 -3.98 -15.24 -5.95
N ILE A 147 -4.17 -15.17 -7.27
CA ILE A 147 -5.48 -15.33 -7.90
C ILE A 147 -5.51 -16.62 -8.74
N ASP A 148 -4.49 -16.80 -9.58
CA ASP A 148 -4.39 -17.92 -10.51
C ASP A 148 -3.68 -19.13 -9.87
N HIS A 149 -2.85 -18.90 -8.86
CA HIS A 149 -2.01 -19.91 -8.21
C HIS A 149 -1.13 -20.68 -9.24
N ASP A 150 -0.55 -19.95 -10.19
CA ASP A 150 0.21 -20.54 -11.31
C ASP A 150 1.51 -21.18 -10.80
N LYS A 151 1.57 -22.52 -10.85
CA LYS A 151 2.76 -23.29 -10.46
C LYS A 151 4.01 -22.91 -11.25
N LYS A 152 3.88 -22.43 -12.49
CA LYS A 152 5.04 -21.99 -13.29
C LYS A 152 5.75 -20.79 -12.66
N TYR A 153 5.05 -20.03 -11.84
CA TYR A 153 5.60 -18.87 -11.14
C TYR A 153 6.59 -19.23 -10.03
N ILE A 154 6.65 -20.49 -9.60
CA ILE A 154 7.65 -20.98 -8.64
C ILE A 154 9.06 -20.72 -9.17
N SER A 155 9.38 -21.20 -10.37
CA SER A 155 10.72 -21.04 -10.95
C SER A 155 11.06 -19.57 -11.21
N ILE A 156 10.05 -18.76 -11.58
CA ILE A 156 10.20 -17.31 -11.78
C ILE A 156 10.58 -16.63 -10.46
N LEU A 157 9.86 -16.94 -9.37
CA LEU A 157 10.15 -16.38 -8.04
C LEU A 157 11.52 -16.83 -7.54
N GLU A 158 11.90 -18.11 -7.72
CA GLU A 158 13.22 -18.60 -7.35
C GLU A 158 14.35 -17.88 -8.09
N GLU A 159 14.17 -17.60 -9.38
CA GLU A 159 15.13 -16.82 -10.15
C GLU A 159 15.21 -15.36 -9.67
N LYS A 160 14.06 -14.72 -9.41
CA LYS A 160 14.01 -13.36 -8.83
C LYS A 160 14.69 -13.30 -7.46
N ILE A 161 14.48 -14.30 -6.60
CA ILE A 161 15.11 -14.41 -5.27
C ILE A 161 16.64 -14.48 -5.41
N LYS A 162 17.18 -15.23 -6.37
CA LYS A 162 18.63 -15.33 -6.62
C LYS A 162 19.24 -13.99 -7.07
N LYS A 163 18.46 -13.15 -7.75
CA LYS A 163 18.88 -11.84 -8.26
C LYS A 163 18.57 -10.68 -7.31
N ALA A 164 17.86 -10.94 -6.21
CA ALA A 164 17.46 -9.92 -5.25
C ALA A 164 18.68 -9.23 -4.64
N ARG A 165 18.65 -7.90 -4.56
CA ARG A 165 19.78 -7.09 -4.12
C ARG A 165 19.68 -6.63 -2.68
N SER A 166 18.50 -6.77 -2.07
CA SER A 166 18.24 -6.34 -0.70
C SER A 166 17.53 -7.42 0.10
N THR A 167 17.75 -7.43 1.41
CA THR A 167 17.06 -8.33 2.35
C THR A 167 15.54 -8.13 2.30
N SER A 168 15.08 -6.90 2.12
CA SER A 168 13.65 -6.57 2.01
C SER A 168 13.02 -7.13 0.74
N GLU A 169 13.66 -6.97 -0.40
CA GLU A 169 13.21 -7.57 -1.67
C GLU A 169 13.18 -9.10 -1.58
N MET A 170 14.25 -9.69 -1.04
CA MET A 170 14.34 -11.13 -0.82
C MET A 170 13.23 -11.63 0.11
N ALA A 171 12.93 -10.90 1.18
CA ALA A 171 11.86 -11.20 2.12
C ALA A 171 10.49 -11.26 1.42
N VAL A 172 10.15 -10.23 0.65
CA VAL A 172 8.89 -10.14 -0.10
C VAL A 172 8.75 -11.29 -1.09
N LEU A 173 9.80 -11.59 -1.85
CA LEU A 173 9.77 -12.67 -2.85
C LEU A 173 9.65 -14.06 -2.23
N ASN A 174 10.36 -14.32 -1.12
CA ASN A 174 10.23 -15.58 -0.40
C ASN A 174 8.85 -15.73 0.25
N PHE A 175 8.26 -14.64 0.75
CA PHE A 175 6.89 -14.63 1.28
C PHE A 175 5.88 -15.00 0.19
N ARG A 176 6.00 -14.37 -0.99
CA ARG A 176 5.18 -14.69 -2.18
C ARG A 176 5.32 -16.15 -2.59
N LEU A 177 6.54 -16.68 -2.59
CA LEU A 177 6.79 -18.08 -2.92
C LEU A 177 6.14 -19.02 -1.88
N ALA A 178 6.28 -18.72 -0.59
CA ALA A 178 5.62 -19.48 0.47
C ALA A 178 4.09 -19.47 0.30
N LYS A 179 3.51 -18.33 -0.07
CA LYS A 179 2.09 -18.19 -0.38
C LYS A 179 1.64 -19.04 -1.57
N LEU A 180 2.42 -19.03 -2.65
CA LEU A 180 2.12 -19.88 -3.81
C LEU A 180 2.15 -21.37 -3.43
N TYR A 181 3.18 -21.81 -2.69
CA TYR A 181 3.26 -23.18 -2.17
C TYR A 181 2.07 -23.54 -1.28
N GLU A 182 1.62 -22.62 -0.42
CA GLU A 182 0.42 -22.80 0.40
C GLU A 182 -0.82 -23.02 -0.48
N PHE A 183 -1.05 -22.16 -1.47
CA PHE A 183 -2.23 -22.23 -2.34
C PHE A 183 -2.30 -23.49 -3.18
N ILE A 184 -1.15 -24.06 -3.56
CA ILE A 184 -1.11 -25.30 -4.34
C ILE A 184 -1.03 -26.57 -3.47
N GLY A 185 -1.08 -26.44 -2.14
CA GLY A 185 -1.11 -27.54 -1.19
C GLY A 185 0.25 -28.07 -0.74
N GLU A 186 1.35 -27.44 -1.13
CA GLU A 186 2.73 -27.83 -0.76
C GLU A 186 3.16 -27.18 0.57
N ILE A 187 2.39 -27.45 1.62
CA ILE A 187 2.53 -26.82 2.94
C ILE A 187 3.93 -27.02 3.54
N GLY A 188 4.57 -28.17 3.27
CA GLY A 188 5.93 -28.45 3.75
C GLY A 188 6.97 -27.44 3.24
N GLU A 189 6.92 -27.10 1.95
CA GLU A 189 7.83 -26.12 1.34
C GLU A 189 7.52 -24.70 1.80
N ALA A 190 6.23 -24.35 1.90
CA ALA A 190 5.80 -23.08 2.48
C ALA A 190 6.40 -22.89 3.89
N ARG A 191 6.28 -23.89 4.77
CA ARG A 191 6.82 -23.82 6.14
C ARG A 191 8.33 -23.67 6.18
N LYS A 192 9.09 -24.33 5.29
CA LYS A 192 10.55 -24.18 5.20
C LYS A 192 10.94 -22.74 4.87
N LEU A 193 10.28 -22.13 3.89
CA LEU A 193 10.52 -20.74 3.49
C LEU A 193 10.18 -19.77 4.62
N ILE A 194 9.05 -19.97 5.30
CA ILE A 194 8.66 -19.13 6.44
C ILE A 194 9.69 -19.19 7.57
N ARG A 195 10.23 -20.36 7.89
CA ARG A 195 11.30 -20.48 8.89
C ARG A 195 12.55 -19.71 8.49
N ARG A 196 12.98 -19.86 7.23
CA ARG A 196 14.12 -19.12 6.68
C ARG A 196 13.90 -17.60 6.75
N LEU A 197 12.66 -17.14 6.57
CA LEU A 197 12.30 -15.73 6.70
C LEU A 197 12.44 -15.20 8.14
N LYS A 198 12.08 -16.01 9.15
CA LYS A 198 12.29 -15.64 10.55
C LYS A 198 13.76 -15.49 10.90
N ASP A 199 14.60 -16.40 10.40
CA ASP A 199 16.05 -16.38 10.64
C ASP A 199 16.73 -15.14 10.01
N LEU A 200 16.09 -14.51 9.02
CA LEU A 200 16.56 -13.28 8.37
C LEU A 200 16.18 -11.99 9.13
N GLY A 201 15.48 -12.09 10.27
CA GLY A 201 15.17 -10.93 11.13
C GLY A 201 14.08 -10.02 10.59
N ILE A 202 13.10 -10.57 9.86
CA ILE A 202 11.94 -9.82 9.34
C ILE A 202 11.04 -9.36 10.51
N SER A 203 10.37 -8.22 10.34
CA SER A 203 9.67 -7.51 11.42
C SER A 203 8.55 -8.33 12.07
N GLU A 204 8.28 -8.08 13.36
CA GLU A 204 7.30 -8.80 14.18
C GLU A 204 5.87 -8.74 13.60
N GLU A 205 5.51 -7.67 12.88
CA GLU A 205 4.21 -7.51 12.21
C GLU A 205 4.05 -8.42 10.98
N GLU A 206 5.09 -8.54 10.15
CA GLU A 206 5.13 -9.50 9.03
C GLU A 206 5.16 -10.95 9.54
N THR A 207 5.76 -11.15 10.72
CA THR A 207 5.82 -12.45 11.39
C THR A 207 4.44 -12.93 11.89
N LYS A 208 3.53 -12.01 12.28
CA LYS A 208 2.16 -12.39 12.71
C LYS A 208 1.31 -12.96 11.58
N VAL A 209 1.40 -12.39 10.37
CA VAL A 209 0.72 -12.94 9.20
C VAL A 209 1.31 -14.30 8.84
N LEU A 210 2.64 -14.43 8.95
CA LEU A 210 3.37 -15.69 8.75
C LEU A 210 3.02 -16.78 9.78
N ASP A 211 2.80 -16.41 11.05
CA ASP A 211 2.45 -17.35 12.12
C ASP A 211 1.08 -17.98 11.92
N SER A 212 0.12 -17.24 11.35
CA SER A 212 -1.20 -17.79 11.00
C SER A 212 -1.13 -18.91 9.94
N LEU A 213 -0.04 -18.97 9.16
CA LEU A 213 0.19 -19.99 8.12
C LEU A 213 0.91 -21.22 8.66
N LEU A 214 1.60 -21.11 9.80
CA LEU A 214 2.26 -22.23 10.47
C LEU A 214 1.30 -23.02 11.37
N GLN A 215 0.16 -22.43 11.74
CA GLN A 215 -0.82 -23.00 12.69
C GLN A 215 -1.93 -23.82 12.02
N LYS A 216 -2.03 -23.82 10.67
CA LYS A 216 -2.88 -24.74 9.89
C LYS A 216 -2.08 -25.94 9.42
#